data_AF-A0A552IRX6-F1
#
_entry.id   AF-A0A552IRX6-F1
#
_cell.length_a   1.000
_cell.length_b   1.000
_cell.length_c   1.000
_cell.angle_alpha   90.00
_cell.angle_beta   90.00
_cell.angle_gamma   90.00
#
_symmetry.space_group_name_H-M   'P 1'
#
loop_
_entity.id
_entity.type
_entity.pdbx_description
1 polymer ?
#
loop_
_entity_poly.entity_id
_entity_poly.type
_entity_poly.pdbx_seq_one_letter_code
_entity_poly.pdbx_strand_id
1 'polypeptide(L)'
;MSREYQSKINQIYMRLFSGITWESTLPDIYEQAGKAYAEIYELNCKNGYWKRADGFDNKLIYYIAEWIKNNILNKFISLRTARELADEIATQILDYYHTKCLSTGQKI
;
A
#
# COMPACT_ATOMS: atom_id res chain seq x y z
N MET A 1 11.43 -13.48 9.97
CA MET A 1 11.52 -11.99 10.02
C MET A 1 12.00 -11.58 11.40
N SER A 2 12.92 -10.62 11.48
CA SER A 2 13.39 -10.08 12.75
C SER A 2 12.38 -9.11 13.37
N ARG A 3 12.43 -8.93 14.70
CA ARG A 3 11.61 -7.92 15.42
C ARG A 3 11.90 -6.51 14.94
N GLU A 4 13.17 -6.21 14.64
CA GLU A 4 13.58 -4.90 14.12
C GLU A 4 12.93 -4.60 12.76
N TYR A 5 12.85 -5.60 11.88
CA TYR A 5 12.21 -5.46 10.59
C TYR A 5 10.69 -5.20 10.71
N GLN A 6 10.00 -5.95 11.58
CA GLN A 6 8.57 -5.71 11.86
C GLN A 6 8.33 -4.32 12.45
N SER A 7 9.23 -3.84 13.31
CA SER A 7 9.17 -2.48 13.85
C SER A 7 9.25 -1.42 12.74
N LYS A 8 10.15 -1.61 11.76
CA LYS A 8 10.28 -0.71 10.59
C LYS A 8 8.99 -0.68 9.75
N ILE A 9 8.37 -1.84 9.48
CA ILE A 9 7.07 -1.88 8.79
C ILE A 9 6.01 -1.08 9.58
N ASN A 10 5.90 -1.33 10.89
CA ASN A 10 4.90 -0.65 11.71
C ASN A 10 5.13 0.86 11.75
N GLN A 11 6.38 1.33 11.78
CA GLN A 11 6.71 2.74 11.69
C GLN A 11 6.26 3.36 10.36
N ILE A 12 6.40 2.65 9.24
CA ILE A 12 5.90 3.10 7.93
C ILE A 12 4.39 3.30 8.01
N TYR A 13 3.65 2.31 8.50
CA TYR A 13 2.20 2.40 8.65
C TYR A 13 1.79 3.55 9.57
N MET A 14 2.33 3.62 10.77
CA MET A 14 1.97 4.66 11.73
C MET A 14 2.25 6.06 11.17
N ARG A 15 3.40 6.26 10.52
CA ARG A 15 3.73 7.56 9.90
C ARG A 15 2.73 7.93 8.81
N LEU A 16 2.48 7.04 7.85
CA LEU A 16 1.66 7.34 6.67
C LEU A 16 0.17 7.49 7.02
N PHE A 17 -0.33 6.73 8.00
CA PHE A 17 -1.75 6.72 8.35
C PHE A 17 -2.11 7.57 9.59
N SER A 18 -1.13 8.17 10.28
CA SER A 18 -1.36 9.02 11.46
C SER A 18 -2.34 10.18 11.26
N GLY A 19 -2.43 10.70 10.03
CA GLY A 19 -3.35 11.79 9.67
C GLY A 19 -4.73 11.32 9.19
N ILE A 20 -4.98 10.02 9.09
CA ILE A 20 -6.27 9.50 8.64
C ILE A 20 -7.28 9.59 9.77
N THR A 21 -8.40 10.25 9.48
CA THR A 21 -9.49 10.48 10.41
C THR A 21 -10.77 9.80 9.94
N TRP A 22 -11.82 9.91 10.75
CA TRP A 22 -13.17 9.47 10.38
C TRP A 22 -13.70 10.16 9.11
N GLU A 23 -13.29 11.41 8.87
CA GLU A 23 -13.73 12.22 7.71
C GLU A 23 -12.85 12.06 6.48
N SER A 24 -11.67 11.45 6.62
CA SER A 24 -10.79 11.17 5.49
C SER A 24 -11.51 10.32 4.43
N THR A 25 -11.24 10.63 3.18
CA THR A 25 -11.89 9.99 2.03
C THR A 25 -11.15 8.71 1.64
N LEU A 26 -11.81 7.84 0.84
CA LEU A 26 -11.15 6.67 0.29
C LEU A 26 -9.90 7.02 -0.55
N PRO A 27 -9.93 8.05 -1.44
CA PRO A 27 -8.73 8.51 -2.14
C PRO A 27 -7.55 8.83 -1.21
N ASP A 28 -7.76 9.53 -0.10
CA ASP A 28 -6.68 9.86 0.85
C ASP A 28 -6.03 8.57 1.39
N ILE A 29 -6.86 7.58 1.73
CA ILE A 29 -6.41 6.31 2.29
C ILE A 29 -5.66 5.49 1.23
N TYR A 30 -6.16 5.45 -0.01
CA TYR A 30 -5.51 4.75 -1.12
C TYR A 30 -4.18 5.38 -1.50
N GLU A 31 -4.07 6.71 -1.44
CA GLU A 31 -2.79 7.41 -1.65
C GLU A 31 -1.75 6.97 -0.62
N GLN A 32 -2.12 6.93 0.66
CA GLN A 32 -1.21 6.45 1.73
C GLN A 32 -0.89 4.96 1.58
N ALA A 33 -1.84 4.14 1.16
CA ALA A 33 -1.61 2.72 0.87
C ALA A 33 -0.60 2.51 -0.27
N GLY A 34 -0.68 3.30 -1.34
CA GLY A 34 0.31 3.28 -2.43
C GLY A 34 1.71 3.67 -1.95
N LYS A 35 1.83 4.69 -1.10
CA LYS A 35 3.11 5.06 -0.46
C LYS A 35 3.65 3.94 0.42
N ALA A 36 2.80 3.32 1.23
CA ALA A 36 3.17 2.20 2.09
C ALA A 36 3.66 1.01 1.26
N TYR A 37 2.98 0.69 0.17
CA TYR A 37 3.40 -0.34 -0.77
C TYR A 37 4.81 -0.07 -1.31
N ALA A 38 5.06 1.13 -1.84
CA ALA A 38 6.36 1.48 -2.40
C ALA A 38 7.49 1.37 -1.37
N GLU A 39 7.27 1.87 -0.16
CA GLU A 39 8.29 1.86 0.90
C GLU A 39 8.56 0.45 1.45
N ILE A 40 7.51 -0.35 1.70
CA ILE A 40 7.65 -1.71 2.20
C ILE A 40 8.26 -2.62 1.12
N TYR A 41 7.89 -2.43 -0.15
CA TYR A 41 8.49 -3.16 -1.27
C TYR A 41 9.99 -2.88 -1.39
N GLU A 42 10.40 -1.62 -1.32
CA GLU A 42 11.83 -1.25 -1.35
C GLU A 42 12.58 -1.77 -0.11
N LEU A 43 11.95 -1.74 1.07
CA LEU A 43 12.50 -2.33 2.29
C LEU A 43 12.70 -3.86 2.14
N ASN A 44 11.74 -4.55 1.53
CA ASN A 44 11.84 -5.98 1.21
C ASN A 44 13.00 -6.29 0.29
N CYS A 45 13.18 -5.48 -0.76
CA CYS A 45 14.28 -5.62 -1.69
C CYS A 45 15.64 -5.40 -1.01
N LYS A 46 15.78 -4.33 -0.22
CA LYS A 46 17.02 -4.00 0.50
C LYS A 46 17.45 -5.07 1.50
N ASN A 47 16.50 -5.75 2.12
CA ASN A 47 16.77 -6.83 3.07
C ASN A 47 16.93 -8.20 2.39
N GLY A 48 16.88 -8.25 1.06
CA GLY A 48 17.03 -9.48 0.28
C GLY A 48 15.84 -10.45 0.39
N TYR A 49 14.72 -10.03 0.99
CA TYR A 49 13.52 -10.86 1.07
C TYR A 49 12.90 -11.04 -0.31
N TRP A 50 12.85 -9.96 -1.09
CA TRP A 50 12.37 -9.97 -2.47
C TRP A 50 13.49 -9.55 -3.41
N LYS A 51 13.47 -10.10 -4.61
CA LYS A 51 14.19 -9.52 -5.73
C LYS A 51 13.30 -8.42 -6.30
N ARG A 52 13.88 -7.34 -6.82
CA ARG A 52 13.13 -6.41 -7.66
C ARG A 52 12.56 -7.21 -8.83
N ALA A 53 11.29 -7.55 -8.75
CA ALA A 53 10.54 -8.02 -9.89
C ALA A 53 10.18 -6.80 -10.72
N ASP A 54 10.11 -6.96 -12.04
CA ASP A 54 9.47 -6.00 -12.96
C ASP A 54 7.93 -5.96 -12.77
N GLY A 55 7.42 -6.50 -11.67
CA GLY A 55 6.02 -6.84 -11.47
C GLY A 55 5.46 -6.42 -10.12
N PHE A 56 4.16 -6.61 -10.01
CA PHE A 56 3.31 -6.12 -8.94
C PHE A 56 3.02 -7.20 -7.88
N ASP A 57 3.22 -6.90 -6.60
CA ASP A 57 3.02 -7.85 -5.51
C ASP A 57 1.62 -7.72 -4.87
N ASN A 58 0.68 -8.53 -5.38
CA ASN A 58 -0.69 -8.61 -4.85
C ASN A 58 -0.75 -9.03 -3.38
N LYS A 59 0.22 -9.83 -2.91
CA LYS A 59 0.25 -10.32 -1.54
C LYS A 59 0.61 -9.19 -0.57
N LEU A 60 1.53 -8.30 -0.96
CA LEU A 60 1.83 -7.09 -0.19
C LEU A 60 0.59 -6.22 -0.01
N ILE A 61 -0.16 -6.03 -1.09
CA ILE A 61 -1.34 -5.17 -1.09
C ILE A 61 -2.42 -5.73 -0.18
N TYR A 62 -2.63 -7.04 -0.22
CA TYR A 62 -3.56 -7.70 0.69
C TYR A 62 -3.15 -7.47 2.16
N TYR A 63 -1.86 -7.56 2.49
CA TYR A 63 -1.39 -7.28 3.86
C TYR A 63 -1.57 -5.82 4.27
N ILE A 64 -1.37 -4.88 3.36
CA ILE A 64 -1.64 -3.46 3.61
C ILE A 64 -3.14 -3.26 3.86
N ALA A 65 -4.00 -3.87 3.05
CA ALA A 65 -5.44 -3.78 3.17
C ALA A 65 -5.97 -4.39 4.50
N GLU A 66 -5.42 -5.53 4.92
CA GLU A 66 -5.72 -6.12 6.24
C GLU A 66 -5.26 -5.22 7.38
N TRP A 67 -4.06 -4.64 7.27
CA TRP A 67 -3.58 -3.71 8.29
C TRP A 67 -4.49 -2.49 8.39
N ILE A 68 -4.88 -1.89 7.27
CA ILE A 68 -5.83 -0.77 7.24
C ILE A 68 -7.16 -1.16 7.87
N LYS A 69 -7.74 -2.30 7.47
CA LYS A 69 -9.04 -2.77 7.98
C LYS A 69 -9.04 -2.95 9.50
N ASN A 70 -7.93 -3.38 10.07
CA ASN A 70 -7.82 -3.67 11.50
C ASN A 70 -7.40 -2.46 12.35
N ASN A 71 -6.76 -1.44 11.76
CA ASN A 71 -6.13 -0.35 12.52
C ASN A 71 -6.70 1.04 12.23
N ILE A 72 -7.45 1.21 11.14
CA ILE A 72 -7.98 2.52 10.72
C ILE A 72 -9.49 2.59 10.97
N LEU A 73 -9.88 3.43 11.93
CA LEU A 73 -11.28 3.74 12.19
C LEU A 73 -11.78 4.81 11.23
N ASN A 74 -12.40 4.39 10.13
CA ASN A 74 -12.94 5.28 9.11
C ASN A 74 -14.28 4.75 8.57
N LYS A 75 -15.22 5.67 8.28
CA LYS A 75 -16.59 5.33 7.86
C LYS A 75 -16.66 4.47 6.62
N PHE A 76 -15.76 4.68 5.66
CA PHE A 76 -15.73 3.93 4.42
C PHE A 76 -15.01 2.58 4.57
N ILE A 77 -13.93 2.54 5.37
CA ILE A 77 -13.17 1.30 5.65
C ILE A 77 -14.04 0.28 6.41
N SER A 78 -14.86 0.75 7.35
CA SER A 78 -15.77 -0.09 8.12
C SER A 78 -16.74 -0.89 7.24
N LEU A 79 -17.16 -0.32 6.11
CA LEU A 79 -18.13 -0.92 5.18
C LEU A 79 -17.51 -1.89 4.18
N ARG A 80 -16.17 -1.97 4.11
CA ARG A 80 -15.46 -2.79 3.13
C ARG A 80 -14.72 -3.96 3.78
N THR A 81 -14.58 -5.03 3.03
CA THR A 81 -13.70 -6.15 3.34
C THR A 81 -12.24 -5.81 3.00
N ALA A 82 -11.28 -6.52 3.60
CA ALA A 82 -9.87 -6.37 3.24
C ALA A 82 -9.63 -6.70 1.75
N ARG A 83 -10.39 -7.63 1.18
CA ARG A 83 -10.30 -7.97 -0.24
C ARG A 83 -10.73 -6.81 -1.15
N GLU A 84 -11.89 -6.21 -0.89
CA GLU A 84 -12.34 -5.04 -1.67
C GLU A 84 -11.38 -3.86 -1.55
N LEU A 85 -10.78 -3.65 -0.38
CA LEU A 85 -9.75 -2.64 -0.21
C LEU A 85 -8.49 -2.97 -1.02
N ALA A 86 -8.06 -4.23 -1.01
CA ALA A 86 -6.89 -4.68 -1.77
C ALA A 86 -7.08 -4.48 -3.28
N ASP A 87 -8.24 -4.83 -3.81
CA ASP A 87 -8.55 -4.71 -5.25
C ASP A 87 -8.54 -3.23 -5.71
N GLU A 88 -9.07 -2.32 -4.89
CA GLU A 88 -9.10 -0.87 -5.17
C GLU A 88 -7.71 -0.23 -5.06
N ILE A 89 -6.98 -0.54 -3.99
CA ILE A 89 -5.58 -0.11 -3.83
C ILE A 89 -4.77 -0.61 -5.03
N ALA A 90 -5.01 -1.85 -5.46
CA ALA A 90 -4.27 -2.42 -6.55
C ALA A 90 -4.52 -1.68 -7.86
N THR A 91 -5.78 -1.40 -8.15
CA THR A 91 -6.19 -0.63 -9.32
C THR A 91 -5.53 0.75 -9.33
N GLN A 92 -5.56 1.47 -8.20
CA GLN A 92 -4.95 2.80 -8.10
C GLN A 92 -3.43 2.79 -8.32
N ILE A 93 -2.73 1.79 -7.78
CA ILE A 93 -1.28 1.68 -7.98
C ILE A 93 -0.97 1.34 -9.45
N LEU A 94 -1.71 0.41 -10.05
CA LEU A 94 -1.52 0.03 -11.45
C LEU A 94 -1.84 1.18 -12.41
N ASP A 95 -2.92 1.92 -12.17
CA ASP A 95 -3.30 3.10 -12.97
C ASP A 95 -2.24 4.20 -12.89
N TYR A 96 -1.63 4.41 -11.72
CA TYR A 96 -0.51 5.33 -11.56
C TYR A 96 0.69 4.91 -12.43
N TYR A 97 1.06 3.63 -12.42
CA TYR A 97 2.15 3.12 -13.26
C TYR A 97 1.81 3.23 -14.75
N HIS A 98 0.58 2.89 -15.15
CA HIS A 98 0.13 2.99 -16.53
C HIS A 98 0.20 4.44 -17.04
N THR A 99 -0.32 5.38 -16.26
CA THR A 99 -0.31 6.82 -16.58
C THR A 99 1.13 7.38 -16.64
N LYS A 100 2.03 6.89 -15.77
CA LYS A 100 3.44 7.24 -15.84
C LYS A 100 4.14 6.70 -17.09
N CYS A 101 3.94 5.44 -17.44
CA CYS A 101 4.53 4.85 -18.65
C CYS A 101 4.05 5.55 -19.94
N LEU A 102 2.78 5.94 -19.99
CA LEU A 102 2.23 6.73 -21.10
C LEU A 102 2.82 8.15 -21.16
N SER A 103 3.07 8.78 -20.01
CA SER A 103 3.65 10.15 -19.97
C SER A 103 5.17 10.18 -20.17
N THR A 104 5.89 9.07 -19.93
CA THR A 104 7.32 8.93 -20.23
C THR A 104 7.63 8.28 -21.58
N GLY A 105 6.61 7.84 -22.33
CA GLY A 105 6.78 7.26 -23.66
C GLY A 105 7.39 5.85 -23.68
N GLN A 106 7.46 5.16 -22.55
CA GLN A 106 7.94 3.77 -22.49
C GLN A 106 6.78 2.80 -22.72
N LYS A 107 6.85 2.01 -23.80
CA LYS A 107 5.92 0.92 -24.10
C LYS A 107 6.26 -0.31 -23.26
N ILE A 108 5.22 -0.98 -22.75
CA ILE A 108 5.26 -2.28 -22.05
C ILE A 108 5.71 -3.37 -23.02
#